data_AF-A0A0J7ZN83-F1
#
_entry.id   AF-A0A0J7ZN83-F1
#
_cell.length_a   1.000
_cell.length_b   1.000
_cell.length_c   1.000
_cell.angle_alpha   90.00
_cell.angle_beta   90.00
_cell.angle_gamma   90.00
#
_symmetry.space_group_name_H-M   'P 1'
#
loop_
_entity.id
_entity.type
_entity.pdbx_description
1 polymer ?
#
loop_
_entity_poly.entity_id
_entity_poly.type
_entity_poly.pdbx_seq_one_letter_code
_entity_poly.pdbx_strand_id
1 'polypeptide(L)'
;MRLPFRCAVLVGLVLAVSACAQGRDTRASTPRAQFQQYVSDKEHAEGVAAQGTLLADGVSAQEYETAVAWLESCLKQSGVTLVNHGWNPVNYQRMNLWYVNAAMPDDEVAARGDQCHAAHLARIEQRYALEHAPRMSSALLAESRSCLSGRGMTTSGAGTSLADLVRTAGLSEERTVLKCVLRGVEKLYPGVPVTIS
;
A
#
# COMPACT_ATOMS: atom_id res chain seq x y z
N MET A 1 65.21 22.23 3.99
CA MET A 1 65.84 23.10 5.02
C MET A 1 65.15 22.85 6.36
N ARG A 2 65.93 22.75 7.43
CA ARG A 2 65.57 22.30 8.78
C ARG A 2 65.14 23.49 9.68
N LEU A 3 64.06 23.28 10.46
CA LEU A 3 63.77 23.63 11.89
C LEU A 3 63.93 25.11 12.36
N PRO A 4 63.36 25.59 13.52
CA PRO A 4 62.86 24.84 14.69
C PRO A 4 61.58 25.34 15.44
N PHE A 5 61.06 24.41 16.26
CA PHE A 5 60.42 24.52 17.59
C PHE A 5 60.07 25.89 18.21
N ARG A 6 58.89 25.94 18.87
CA ARG A 6 58.75 26.36 20.28
C ARG A 6 57.44 25.86 20.92
N CYS A 7 57.59 25.13 22.02
CA CYS A 7 56.56 24.84 23.01
C CYS A 7 56.25 26.09 23.86
N ALA A 8 55.00 26.28 24.27
CA ALA A 8 54.67 26.88 25.58
C ALA A 8 53.25 26.47 26.00
N VAL A 9 53.20 25.87 27.19
CA VAL A 9 52.02 25.47 27.97
C VAL A 9 51.35 26.69 28.57
N LEU A 10 50.02 26.71 28.69
CA LEU A 10 49.35 27.33 29.83
C LEU A 10 47.96 26.74 30.08
N VAL A 11 47.82 26.27 31.33
CA VAL A 11 46.65 25.72 32.00
C VAL A 11 45.77 26.87 32.51
N GLY A 12 44.45 26.75 32.42
CA GLY A 12 43.49 27.60 33.14
C GLY A 12 42.04 27.34 32.69
N LEU A 13 41.28 26.46 33.35
CA LEU A 13 40.40 26.67 34.51
C LEU A 13 38.95 27.11 34.14
N VAL A 14 38.04 26.12 34.17
CA VAL A 14 36.68 26.11 34.76
C VAL A 14 35.62 27.11 34.25
N LEU A 15 34.47 26.60 33.77
CA LEU A 15 33.13 26.77 34.39
C LEU A 15 32.01 26.13 33.54
N ALA A 16 31.27 25.24 34.22
CA ALA A 16 29.84 24.90 34.11
C ALA A 16 29.04 25.33 32.86
N VAL A 17 28.43 24.36 32.16
CA VAL A 17 26.98 24.04 32.25
C VAL A 17 26.75 22.65 31.65
N SER A 18 26.75 21.59 32.46
CA SER A 18 26.15 20.32 32.03
C SER A 18 24.65 20.46 32.23
N ALA A 19 23.98 21.04 31.23
CA ALA A 19 22.54 21.03 31.13
C ALA A 19 22.08 19.58 31.34
N CYS A 20 21.21 19.35 32.33
CA CYS A 20 20.40 18.15 32.39
C CYS A 20 19.59 18.11 31.10
N ALA A 21 20.14 17.48 30.07
CA ALA A 21 19.36 16.92 28.99
C ALA A 21 18.49 15.86 29.67
N GLN A 22 17.31 16.28 30.11
CA GLN A 22 16.17 15.40 30.29
C GLN A 22 15.92 14.82 28.92
N GLY A 23 16.67 13.75 28.62
CA GLY A 23 16.32 12.77 27.65
C GLY A 23 14.93 12.33 28.05
N ARG A 24 13.93 12.94 27.42
CA ARG A 24 12.62 12.33 27.32
C ARG A 24 12.90 11.02 26.61
N ASP A 25 13.10 9.97 27.40
CA ASP A 25 12.92 8.58 27.03
C ASP A 25 11.47 8.45 26.56
N THR A 26 11.21 9.01 25.39
CA THR A 26 10.16 8.57 24.50
C THR A 26 10.68 7.26 23.92
N ARG A 27 10.81 6.25 24.80
CA ARG A 27 10.73 4.87 24.36
C ARG A 27 9.32 4.76 23.80
N ALA A 28 9.19 5.02 22.51
CA ALA A 28 8.08 4.54 21.72
C ALA A 28 8.04 3.04 22.01
N SER A 29 7.14 2.63 22.90
CA SER A 29 6.90 1.23 23.19
C SER A 29 6.50 0.61 21.86
N THR A 30 7.38 -0.22 21.30
CA THR A 30 7.08 -0.95 20.06
C THR A 30 5.71 -1.63 20.24
N PRO A 31 4.75 -1.40 19.33
CA PRO A 31 3.40 -1.96 19.48
C PRO A 31 3.48 -3.46 19.67
N ARG A 32 3.01 -3.96 20.82
CA ARG A 32 3.07 -5.39 21.18
C ARG A 32 2.35 -6.28 20.16
N ALA A 33 1.37 -5.73 19.43
CA ALA A 33 0.58 -6.43 18.44
C ALA A 33 1.42 -7.05 17.31
N GLN A 34 2.58 -6.45 16.95
CA GLN A 34 3.41 -6.94 15.84
C GLN A 34 4.18 -8.24 16.14
N PHE A 35 4.36 -8.59 17.41
CA PHE A 35 5.06 -9.80 17.82
C PHE A 35 4.11 -10.93 18.25
N GLN A 36 2.80 -10.67 18.24
CA GLN A 36 1.80 -11.68 18.54
C GLN A 36 1.48 -12.47 17.27
N GLN A 37 1.48 -13.79 17.42
CA GLN A 37 1.07 -14.70 16.36
C GLN A 37 -0.45 -14.92 16.46
N TYR A 38 -1.17 -14.49 15.44
CA TYR A 38 -2.62 -14.63 15.32
C TYR A 38 -3.02 -15.74 14.35
N VAL A 39 -2.17 -16.05 13.38
CA VAL A 39 -2.32 -17.19 12.46
C VAL A 39 -1.34 -18.28 12.85
N SER A 40 -1.84 -19.52 13.01
CA SER A 40 -0.97 -20.65 13.38
C SER A 40 0.03 -20.98 12.27
N ASP A 41 1.19 -21.54 12.62
CA ASP A 41 2.19 -21.99 11.63
C ASP A 41 1.58 -22.99 10.62
N LYS A 42 0.66 -23.84 11.11
CA LYS A 42 -0.06 -24.80 10.29
C LYS A 42 -0.95 -24.09 9.25
N GLU A 43 -1.80 -23.18 9.70
CA GLU A 43 -2.70 -22.42 8.80
C GLU A 43 -1.92 -21.59 7.79
N HIS A 44 -0.83 -20.94 8.23
CA HIS A 44 0.06 -20.22 7.33
C HIS A 44 0.68 -21.14 6.27
N ALA A 45 1.18 -22.32 6.67
CA ALA A 45 1.75 -23.30 5.73
C ALA A 45 0.71 -23.85 4.75
N GLU A 46 -0.50 -24.16 5.23
CA GLU A 46 -1.62 -24.62 4.40
C GLU A 46 -2.07 -23.54 3.40
N GLY A 47 -2.19 -22.28 3.85
CA GLY A 47 -2.52 -21.14 2.98
C GLY A 47 -1.46 -20.90 1.91
N VAL A 48 -0.18 -20.95 2.28
CA VAL A 48 0.93 -20.82 1.35
C VAL A 48 0.94 -21.96 0.31
N ALA A 49 0.66 -23.19 0.74
CA ALA A 49 0.56 -24.33 -0.17
C ALA A 49 -0.62 -24.16 -1.14
N ALA A 50 -1.78 -23.70 -0.64
CA ALA A 50 -2.96 -23.43 -1.47
C ALA A 50 -2.68 -22.35 -2.52
N GLN A 51 -2.04 -21.23 -2.15
CA GLN A 51 -1.58 -20.22 -3.11
C GLN A 51 -0.63 -20.85 -4.16
N GLY A 52 0.27 -21.73 -3.73
CA GLY A 52 1.18 -22.45 -4.62
C GLY A 52 0.47 -23.25 -5.73
N THR A 53 -0.69 -23.83 -5.43
CA THR A 53 -1.48 -24.56 -6.43
C THR A 53 -2.08 -23.65 -7.51
N LEU A 54 -2.51 -22.45 -7.14
CA LEU A 54 -3.06 -21.46 -8.08
C LEU A 54 -1.98 -20.77 -8.93
N LEU A 55 -0.73 -20.74 -8.46
CA LEU A 55 0.36 -20.05 -9.15
C LEU A 55 0.95 -20.84 -10.34
N ALA A 56 0.58 -22.11 -10.53
CA ALA A 56 1.21 -23.00 -11.49
C ALA A 56 0.99 -22.57 -12.95
N ASP A 57 -0.23 -22.13 -13.29
CA ASP A 57 -0.66 -21.86 -14.67
C ASP A 57 -0.94 -20.37 -14.93
N GLY A 58 -0.45 -19.51 -14.03
CA GLY A 58 -0.82 -18.09 -13.97
C GLY A 58 -2.05 -17.86 -13.11
N VAL A 59 -2.36 -16.60 -12.80
CA VAL A 59 -3.47 -16.24 -11.90
C VAL A 59 -4.56 -15.53 -12.68
N SER A 60 -5.71 -16.15 -12.80
CA SER A 60 -6.94 -15.52 -13.31
C SER A 60 -7.62 -14.64 -12.27
N ALA A 61 -8.56 -13.79 -12.71
CA ALA A 61 -9.37 -12.98 -11.81
C ALA A 61 -10.18 -13.84 -10.82
N GLN A 62 -10.67 -15.00 -11.26
CA GLN A 62 -11.44 -15.92 -10.43
C GLN A 62 -10.57 -16.58 -9.35
N GLU A 63 -9.30 -16.88 -9.66
CA GLU A 63 -8.35 -17.43 -8.69
C GLU A 63 -7.93 -16.37 -7.67
N TYR A 64 -7.79 -15.11 -8.09
CA TYR A 64 -7.63 -13.99 -7.16
C TYR A 64 -8.83 -13.89 -6.20
N GLU A 65 -10.05 -13.89 -6.71
CA GLU A 65 -11.27 -13.81 -5.89
C GLU A 65 -11.40 -15.03 -4.95
N THR A 66 -10.96 -16.21 -5.40
CA THR A 66 -10.87 -17.42 -4.56
C THR A 66 -9.89 -17.23 -3.40
N ALA A 67 -8.70 -16.65 -3.67
CA ALA A 67 -7.73 -16.33 -2.62
C ALA A 67 -8.26 -15.27 -1.62
N VAL A 68 -9.05 -14.31 -2.10
CA VAL A 68 -9.75 -13.34 -1.23
C VAL A 68 -10.78 -14.03 -0.33
N ALA A 69 -11.49 -15.05 -0.82
CA ALA A 69 -12.40 -15.83 0.02
C ALA A 69 -11.66 -16.63 1.12
N TRP A 70 -10.44 -17.11 0.83
CA TRP A 70 -9.58 -17.74 1.85
C TRP A 70 -9.13 -16.73 2.90
N LEU A 71 -8.72 -15.53 2.49
CA LEU A 71 -8.42 -14.43 3.40
C LEU A 71 -9.61 -14.10 4.30
N GLU A 72 -10.82 -13.96 3.73
CA GLU A 72 -12.04 -13.70 4.49
C GLU A 72 -12.31 -14.77 5.55
N SER A 73 -12.11 -16.04 5.19
CA SER A 73 -12.27 -17.17 6.11
C SER A 73 -11.27 -17.11 7.29
N CYS A 74 -10.00 -16.79 7.04
CA CYS A 74 -8.99 -16.59 8.08
C CYS A 74 -9.37 -15.42 9.02
N LEU A 75 -9.75 -14.28 8.45
CA LEU A 75 -10.15 -13.10 9.22
C LEU A 75 -11.35 -13.38 10.10
N LYS A 76 -12.37 -14.07 9.56
CA LYS A 76 -13.58 -14.44 10.29
C LYS A 76 -13.28 -15.28 11.52
N GLN A 77 -12.34 -16.22 11.45
CA GLN A 77 -11.92 -17.04 12.60
C GLN A 77 -11.27 -16.19 13.70
N SER A 78 -10.62 -15.09 13.33
CA SER A 78 -10.02 -14.12 14.25
C SER A 78 -10.99 -13.04 14.76
N GLY A 79 -12.26 -13.08 14.33
CA GLY A 79 -13.27 -12.07 14.63
C GLY A 79 -13.14 -10.78 13.83
N VAL A 80 -12.25 -10.72 12.83
CA VAL A 80 -12.08 -9.55 11.95
C VAL A 80 -12.98 -9.70 10.72
N THR A 81 -13.63 -8.61 10.30
CA THR A 81 -14.45 -8.59 9.10
C THR A 81 -13.65 -8.03 7.92
N LEU A 82 -13.71 -8.72 6.77
CA LEU A 82 -13.19 -8.22 5.51
C LEU A 82 -14.24 -7.32 4.84
N VAL A 83 -13.89 -6.07 4.57
CA VAL A 83 -14.67 -5.17 3.71
C VAL A 83 -14.06 -5.20 2.32
N ASN A 84 -14.76 -5.82 1.37
CA ASN A 84 -14.33 -5.93 -0.02
C ASN A 84 -15.09 -4.92 -0.90
N HIS A 85 -14.39 -3.92 -1.41
CA HIS A 85 -14.93 -2.91 -2.34
C HIS A 85 -14.73 -3.27 -3.82
N GLY A 86 -14.35 -4.51 -4.12
CA GLY A 86 -14.13 -5.01 -5.46
C GLY A 86 -12.77 -4.61 -6.04
N TRP A 87 -12.64 -4.73 -7.36
CA TRP A 87 -11.42 -4.37 -8.08
C TRP A 87 -11.13 -2.87 -8.03
N ASN A 88 -9.86 -2.51 -7.84
CA ASN A 88 -9.40 -1.12 -7.89
C ASN A 88 -9.70 -0.53 -9.29
N PRO A 89 -10.52 0.52 -9.39
CA PRO A 89 -10.95 1.04 -10.69
C PRO A 89 -9.85 1.78 -11.46
N VAL A 90 -8.69 2.05 -10.84
CA VAL A 90 -7.58 2.79 -11.44
C VAL A 90 -6.64 1.86 -12.20
N ASN A 91 -6.36 0.67 -11.66
CA ASN A 91 -5.40 -0.26 -12.25
C ASN A 91 -5.96 -1.66 -12.54
N TYR A 92 -7.06 -2.07 -11.90
CA TYR A 92 -7.66 -3.40 -12.02
C TYR A 92 -6.68 -4.57 -11.81
N GLN A 93 -5.59 -4.33 -11.08
CA GLN A 93 -4.57 -5.32 -10.74
C GLN A 93 -4.67 -5.76 -9.27
N ARG A 94 -5.43 -5.03 -8.45
CA ARG A 94 -5.64 -5.34 -7.04
C ARG A 94 -7.09 -5.14 -6.67
N MET A 95 -7.56 -5.86 -5.67
CA MET A 95 -8.82 -5.57 -5.02
C MET A 95 -8.62 -4.56 -3.89
N ASN A 96 -9.65 -3.75 -3.68
CA ASN A 96 -9.75 -2.76 -2.62
C ASN A 96 -10.32 -3.50 -1.39
N LEU A 97 -9.45 -3.82 -0.42
CA LEU A 97 -9.75 -4.62 0.76
C LEU A 97 -9.41 -3.86 2.06
N TRP A 98 -10.30 -3.91 3.07
CA TRP A 98 -10.08 -3.36 4.41
C TRP A 98 -10.46 -4.36 5.50
N TYR A 99 -9.81 -4.23 6.64
CA TYR A 99 -10.04 -5.06 7.82
C TYR A 99 -10.68 -4.21 8.91
N VAL A 100 -11.80 -4.65 9.46
CA VAL A 100 -12.53 -3.89 10.48
C VAL A 100 -13.01 -4.78 11.63
N ASN A 101 -12.96 -4.24 12.85
CA ASN A 101 -13.64 -4.77 14.02
C ASN A 101 -13.81 -3.62 15.04
N ALA A 102 -15.05 -3.30 15.42
CA ALA A 102 -15.35 -2.16 16.29
C ALA A 102 -14.97 -2.38 17.78
N ALA A 103 -14.73 -3.62 18.19
CA ALA A 103 -14.40 -3.98 19.57
C ALA A 103 -12.90 -4.25 19.78
N MET A 104 -12.09 -4.15 18.72
CA MET A 104 -10.66 -4.47 18.72
C MET A 104 -9.84 -3.21 18.37
N PRO A 105 -8.68 -2.99 19.00
CA PRO A 105 -7.77 -1.90 18.61
C PRO A 105 -7.33 -2.03 17.14
N ASP A 106 -7.19 -0.89 16.44
CA ASP A 106 -6.85 -0.85 15.01
C ASP A 106 -5.51 -1.55 14.70
N ASP A 107 -4.53 -1.48 15.60
CA ASP A 107 -3.21 -2.13 15.42
C ASP A 107 -3.30 -3.65 15.54
N GLU A 108 -4.19 -4.16 16.39
CA GLU A 108 -4.49 -5.59 16.49
C GLU A 108 -5.27 -6.07 15.26
N VAL A 109 -6.27 -5.30 14.78
CA VAL A 109 -7.00 -5.60 13.54
C VAL A 109 -6.04 -5.66 12.35
N ALA A 110 -5.15 -4.67 12.22
CA ALA A 110 -4.15 -4.64 11.16
C ALA A 110 -3.19 -5.84 11.25
N ALA A 111 -2.68 -6.18 12.44
CA ALA A 111 -1.75 -7.29 12.59
C ALA A 111 -2.39 -8.67 12.26
N ARG A 112 -3.65 -8.90 12.63
CA ARG A 112 -4.42 -10.08 12.20
C ARG A 112 -4.63 -10.08 10.69
N GLY A 113 -5.00 -8.91 10.17
CA GLY A 113 -5.10 -8.59 8.75
C GLY A 113 -3.88 -9.04 7.95
N ASP A 114 -2.72 -8.51 8.30
CA ASP A 114 -1.45 -8.75 7.62
C ASP A 114 -1.04 -10.22 7.65
N GLN A 115 -1.25 -10.92 8.77
CA GLN A 115 -0.92 -12.34 8.87
C GLN A 115 -1.83 -13.22 8.02
N CYS A 116 -3.15 -12.97 8.03
CA CYS A 116 -4.08 -13.67 7.14
C CYS A 116 -3.80 -13.33 5.66
N HIS A 117 -3.47 -12.08 5.35
CA HIS A 117 -3.14 -11.62 4.01
C HIS A 117 -1.89 -12.32 3.46
N ALA A 118 -0.83 -12.37 4.26
CA ALA A 118 0.40 -13.08 3.91
C ALA A 118 0.14 -14.58 3.67
N ALA A 119 -0.65 -15.21 4.55
CA ALA A 119 -0.98 -16.63 4.47
C ALA A 119 -1.80 -16.99 3.23
N HIS A 120 -2.73 -16.13 2.78
CA HIS A 120 -3.76 -16.55 1.82
C HIS A 120 -3.81 -15.76 0.50
N LEU A 121 -3.28 -14.53 0.42
CA LEU A 121 -3.53 -13.67 -0.75
C LEU A 121 -2.26 -13.04 -1.34
N ALA A 122 -1.27 -12.67 -0.53
CA ALA A 122 -0.15 -11.81 -0.96
C ALA A 122 0.60 -12.28 -2.22
N ARG A 123 0.82 -13.59 -2.41
CA ARG A 123 1.54 -14.11 -3.59
C ARG A 123 0.68 -14.07 -4.85
N ILE A 124 -0.61 -14.31 -4.68
CA ILE A 124 -1.61 -14.24 -5.75
C ILE A 124 -1.73 -12.81 -6.26
N GLU A 125 -1.79 -11.80 -5.37
CA GLU A 125 -1.81 -10.39 -5.81
C GLU A 125 -0.56 -10.02 -6.59
N GLN A 126 0.61 -10.42 -6.08
CA GLN A 126 1.88 -10.15 -6.73
C GLN A 126 1.92 -10.75 -8.13
N ARG A 127 1.53 -12.03 -8.26
CA ARG A 127 1.56 -12.74 -9.54
C ARG A 127 0.55 -12.16 -10.52
N TYR A 128 -0.68 -11.91 -10.08
CA TYR A 128 -1.71 -11.30 -10.92
C TYR A 128 -1.27 -9.95 -11.48
N ALA A 129 -0.71 -9.08 -10.64
CA ALA A 129 -0.21 -7.77 -11.06
C ALA A 129 0.97 -7.85 -12.04
N LEU A 130 1.79 -8.90 -11.99
CA LEU A 130 2.89 -9.12 -12.95
C LEU A 130 2.38 -9.63 -14.31
N GLU A 131 1.33 -10.44 -14.32
CA GLU A 131 0.80 -11.09 -15.54
C GLU A 131 -0.23 -10.23 -16.26
N HIS A 132 -0.89 -9.30 -15.56
CA HIS A 132 -1.98 -8.49 -16.10
C HIS A 132 -1.55 -7.04 -16.23
N ALA A 133 -1.69 -6.46 -17.42
CA ALA A 133 -1.42 -5.05 -17.65
C ALA A 133 -2.41 -4.16 -16.86
N PRO A 134 -1.96 -3.03 -16.29
CA PRO A 134 -2.85 -2.12 -15.58
C PRO A 134 -3.89 -1.53 -16.53
N ARG A 135 -5.14 -1.51 -16.09
CA ARG A 135 -6.25 -0.90 -16.83
C ARG A 135 -7.18 -0.17 -15.88
N MET A 136 -7.63 1.02 -16.29
CA MET A 136 -8.70 1.71 -15.60
C MET A 136 -10.04 1.04 -15.93
N SER A 137 -11.01 1.19 -15.04
CA SER A 137 -12.41 0.91 -15.36
C SER A 137 -12.84 1.83 -16.52
N SER A 138 -13.68 1.33 -17.41
CA SER A 138 -14.13 2.09 -18.60
C SER A 138 -14.84 3.38 -18.20
N ALA A 139 -15.65 3.34 -17.14
CA ALA A 139 -16.35 4.50 -16.60
C ALA A 139 -15.37 5.55 -16.04
N LEU A 140 -14.37 5.14 -15.24
CA LEU A 140 -13.38 6.06 -14.69
C LEU A 140 -12.50 6.67 -15.79
N LEU A 141 -12.10 5.86 -16.77
CA LEU A 141 -11.34 6.33 -17.92
C LEU A 141 -12.12 7.40 -18.71
N ALA A 142 -13.41 7.15 -18.97
CA ALA A 142 -14.28 8.09 -19.68
C ALA A 142 -14.44 9.42 -18.91
N GLU A 143 -14.72 9.36 -17.61
CA GLU A 143 -14.84 10.55 -16.76
C GLU A 143 -13.52 11.34 -16.70
N SER A 144 -12.39 10.64 -16.57
CA SER A 144 -11.06 11.27 -16.53
C SER A 144 -10.73 11.98 -17.84
N ARG A 145 -11.02 11.34 -18.98
CA ARG A 145 -10.86 11.95 -20.31
C ARG A 145 -11.76 13.16 -20.52
N SER A 146 -13.00 13.11 -20.04
CA SER A 146 -13.93 14.25 -20.08
C SER A 146 -13.38 15.44 -19.28
N CYS A 147 -12.87 15.18 -18.07
CA CYS A 147 -12.22 16.21 -17.25
C CYS A 147 -11.00 16.84 -17.94
N LEU A 148 -10.15 16.03 -18.56
CA LEU A 148 -8.96 16.49 -19.28
C LEU A 148 -9.34 17.31 -20.52
N SER A 149 -10.34 16.85 -21.29
CA SER A 149 -10.85 17.57 -22.45
C SER A 149 -11.43 18.95 -22.05
N GLY A 150 -12.16 19.03 -20.94
CA GLY A 150 -12.66 20.30 -20.39
C GLY A 150 -11.55 21.28 -19.96
N ARG A 151 -10.31 20.81 -19.85
CA ARG A 151 -9.10 21.61 -19.58
C ARG A 151 -8.27 21.89 -20.83
N GLY A 152 -8.81 21.59 -22.02
CA GLY A 152 -8.10 21.77 -23.30
C GLY A 152 -7.04 20.71 -23.60
N MET A 153 -6.98 19.63 -22.83
CA MET A 153 -6.02 18.55 -23.03
C MET A 153 -6.59 17.48 -23.96
N THR A 154 -5.81 17.10 -24.97
CA THR A 154 -6.19 16.01 -25.88
C THR A 154 -5.58 14.71 -25.38
N THR A 155 -6.43 13.77 -24.97
CA THR A 155 -6.03 12.39 -24.66
C THR A 155 -6.40 11.51 -25.84
N SER A 156 -5.63 11.59 -26.93
CA SER A 156 -5.86 10.74 -28.09
C SER A 156 -5.28 9.34 -27.85
N GLY A 157 -6.00 8.31 -28.29
CA GLY A 157 -5.50 6.93 -28.35
C GLY A 157 -6.34 5.87 -27.64
N ALA A 158 -6.01 4.62 -27.95
CA ALA A 158 -6.64 3.42 -27.39
C ALA A 158 -6.13 3.06 -25.98
N GLY A 159 -5.28 3.89 -25.37
CA GLY A 159 -4.68 3.61 -24.06
C GLY A 159 -5.73 3.50 -22.95
N THR A 160 -5.67 2.42 -22.19
CA THR A 160 -6.68 2.07 -21.17
C THR A 160 -6.17 2.27 -19.74
N SER A 161 -4.93 2.69 -19.55
CA SER A 161 -4.28 2.81 -18.24
C SER A 161 -4.09 4.26 -17.79
N LEU A 162 -3.86 4.46 -16.49
CA LEU A 162 -3.43 5.77 -15.97
C LEU A 162 -2.13 6.24 -16.62
N ALA A 163 -1.16 5.33 -16.79
CA ALA A 163 0.11 5.64 -17.44
C ALA A 163 -0.08 6.14 -18.88
N ASP A 164 -1.04 5.57 -19.63
CA ASP A 164 -1.39 6.06 -20.95
C ASP A 164 -2.01 7.46 -20.93
N LEU A 165 -2.87 7.75 -19.95
CA LEU A 165 -3.42 9.10 -19.80
C LEU A 165 -2.32 10.13 -19.53
N VAL A 166 -1.37 9.81 -18.63
CA VAL A 166 -0.23 10.68 -18.34
C VAL A 166 0.66 10.86 -19.58
N ARG A 167 0.98 9.76 -20.26
CA ARG A 167 1.81 9.80 -21.48
C ARG A 167 1.18 10.62 -22.60
N THR A 168 -0.13 10.48 -22.81
CA THR A 168 -0.86 11.17 -23.90
C THR A 168 -1.14 12.64 -23.57
N ALA A 169 -1.40 12.98 -22.31
CA ALA A 169 -1.51 14.37 -21.87
C ALA A 169 -0.15 15.09 -21.81
N GLY A 170 0.94 14.32 -21.65
CA GLY A 170 2.30 14.81 -21.46
C GLY A 170 2.74 14.67 -20.00
N LEU A 171 4.00 14.25 -19.78
CA LEU A 171 4.53 13.98 -18.44
C LEU A 171 4.47 15.20 -17.49
N SER A 172 4.57 16.43 -18.03
CA SER A 172 4.41 17.66 -17.24
C SER A 172 3.00 17.82 -16.66
N GLU A 173 2.00 17.16 -17.24
CA GLU A 173 0.59 17.24 -16.84
C GLU A 173 0.15 16.11 -15.90
N GLU A 174 1.08 15.28 -15.41
CA GLU A 174 0.77 14.16 -14.51
C GLU A 174 -0.12 14.59 -13.33
N ARG A 175 0.18 15.72 -12.69
CA ARG A 175 -0.63 16.25 -11.58
C ARG A 175 -2.06 16.60 -12.02
N THR A 176 -2.24 17.10 -13.24
CA THR A 176 -3.56 17.42 -13.79
C THR A 176 -4.35 16.14 -14.09
N VAL A 177 -3.68 15.13 -14.66
CA VAL A 177 -4.25 13.79 -14.88
C VAL A 177 -4.70 13.17 -13.57
N LEU A 178 -3.83 13.11 -12.57
CA LEU A 178 -4.16 12.55 -11.25
C LEU A 178 -5.34 13.27 -10.59
N LYS A 179 -5.43 14.61 -10.70
CA LYS A 179 -6.59 15.38 -10.22
C LYS A 179 -7.89 14.99 -10.93
N CYS A 180 -7.84 14.80 -12.25
CA CYS A 180 -9.01 14.37 -13.01
C CYS A 180 -9.45 12.94 -12.64
N VAL A 181 -8.48 12.04 -12.42
CA VAL A 181 -8.76 10.67 -11.97
C VAL A 181 -9.33 10.66 -10.55
N LEU A 182 -8.74 11.39 -9.60
CA LEU A 182 -9.25 11.54 -8.24
C LEU A 182 -10.70 12.05 -8.23
N ARG A 183 -10.99 13.11 -9.00
CA ARG A 183 -12.35 13.63 -9.12
C ARG A 183 -13.31 12.59 -9.71
N GLY A 184 -12.85 11.81 -10.69
CA GLY A 184 -13.64 10.72 -11.27
C GLY A 184 -13.91 9.61 -10.26
N VAL A 185 -12.92 9.26 -9.43
CA VAL A 185 -13.06 8.29 -8.34
C VAL A 185 -14.09 8.79 -7.33
N GLU A 186 -13.97 10.02 -6.84
CA GLU A 186 -14.90 10.62 -5.87
C GLU A 186 -16.35 10.64 -6.38
N LYS A 187 -16.52 10.89 -7.69
CA LYS A 187 -17.83 10.94 -8.34
C LYS A 187 -18.44 9.54 -8.53
N LEU A 188 -17.67 8.57 -9.01
CA LEU A 188 -18.16 7.27 -9.44
C LEU A 188 -18.13 6.20 -8.34
N TYR A 189 -17.24 6.36 -7.36
CA TYR A 189 -16.99 5.41 -6.28
C TYR A 189 -17.02 6.12 -4.91
N PRO A 190 -18.13 6.79 -4.55
CA PRO A 190 -18.21 7.58 -3.33
C PRO A 190 -17.99 6.70 -2.09
N GLY A 191 -17.09 7.14 -1.20
CA GLY A 191 -16.79 6.44 0.06
C GLY A 191 -15.90 5.20 -0.07
N VAL A 192 -15.46 4.84 -1.28
CA VAL A 192 -14.48 3.76 -1.48
C VAL A 192 -13.08 4.35 -1.36
N PRO A 193 -12.22 3.86 -0.44
CA PRO A 193 -10.83 4.30 -0.40
C PRO A 193 -10.10 3.68 -1.60
N VAL A 194 -9.73 4.49 -2.58
CA VAL A 194 -9.03 3.99 -3.78
C VAL A 194 -7.58 4.45 -3.73
N THR A 195 -6.65 3.50 -3.75
CA THR A 195 -5.23 3.80 -3.91
C THR A 195 -4.94 4.08 -5.39
N ILE A 196 -4.30 5.23 -5.65
CA ILE A 196 -3.74 5.57 -6.96
C ILE A 196 -2.25 5.30 -6.91
N SER A 197 -1.81 4.27 -7.63
CA SER A 197 -0.43 3.81 -7.72
C SER A 197 -0.12 3.38 -9.13
#